data_AF-A0A812S8S8-F1
#
_entry.id   AF-A0A812S8S8-F1
#
_cell.length_a   1.000
_cell.length_b   1.000
_cell.length_c   1.000
_cell.angle_alpha   90.00
_cell.angle_beta   90.00
_cell.angle_gamma   90.00
#
_symmetry.space_group_name_H-M   'P 1'
#
loop_
_entity.id
_entity.type
_entity.pdbx_description
1 polymer ?
#
loop_
_entity_poly.entity_id
_entity_poly.type
_entity_poly.pdbx_seq_one_letter_code
_entity_poly.pdbx_strand_id
1 'polypeptide(L)'
;MPMLQHATGEGQSSACYQELSGSRSARQRFTVVGLGIAFGASLCFGCFITYKLGHNSRLNTRVEHGPRGSMPVVLVDGQRYQAVQYLGMNLFTAPGTEVDGCFDFGSKMDQCYLGSSIVRDDVARRTEIMIEAIERAFASEHWDRSPSTLKIVLLPEFFWRGKQGAYRIEPGLENVTHPTAHWIFHRFAHERFKHWLIIDGTVVMAQAADERYVRMSQRPDENVSYFNFAPVHVGGTNLTYLKFKRFISGIDFIRARPEGSRMVPAPARNSRDFCRKHPNSNGCIYRRLSEALLKRLGFGHDIELPNGLLTVGGLKIGLEICLDHAMGVLCNGTLAQDELVDVQLVVSAGMNIASGPVCTRPGGPIFLADGFARTEVSLNLFGRGRAAARTPAHAHRFNVGIDYGADVMVSMQQWIADTIYNITGTGFGTRFPGLATLPGGSFSAGSTGIPFKQIPALGDNWKDQLEGFYLTGNYREAQRMQRSLEKAMHKLESKDGLDISSAVLEPKIFPTMDIYGPFKVPGS
;
A
#
# COMPACT_ATOMS: atom_id res chain seq x y z
N MET A 1 -41.19 32.86 -27.08
CA MET A 1 -41.33 34.01 -28.01
C MET A 1 -42.33 34.99 -27.41
N PRO A 2 -42.14 36.32 -27.49
CA PRO A 2 -41.21 37.03 -28.38
C PRO A 2 -40.16 37.91 -27.66
N MET A 3 -39.19 38.27 -28.49
CA MET A 3 -38.15 39.30 -28.34
C MET A 3 -38.71 40.72 -28.44
N LEU A 4 -37.99 41.69 -27.87
CA LEU A 4 -37.74 43.06 -28.38
C LEU A 4 -36.59 43.66 -27.54
N GLN A 5 -35.35 43.79 -28.04
CA GLN A 5 -34.75 44.75 -28.98
C GLN A 5 -34.32 46.11 -28.39
N HIS A 6 -33.01 46.40 -28.55
CA HIS A 6 -32.32 47.70 -28.75
C HIS A 6 -32.29 48.70 -27.57
N ALA A 7 -31.25 49.52 -27.32
CA ALA A 7 -30.00 49.83 -28.01
C ALA A 7 -29.09 50.72 -27.10
N THR A 8 -27.77 50.73 -27.39
CA THR A 8 -26.78 51.85 -27.32
C THR A 8 -26.56 52.62 -26.00
N GLY A 9 -25.36 53.03 -25.59
CA GLY A 9 -24.06 53.11 -26.26
C GLY A 9 -22.92 53.55 -25.30
N GLU A 10 -21.70 53.48 -25.84
CA GLU A 10 -20.48 54.28 -25.61
C GLU A 10 -20.01 54.71 -24.21
N GLY A 11 -18.70 54.53 -23.93
CA GLY A 11 -17.99 55.39 -22.97
C GLY A 11 -16.73 54.83 -22.29
N GLN A 12 -15.62 54.77 -23.04
CA GLN A 12 -14.21 55.00 -22.65
C GLN A 12 -13.73 54.88 -21.17
N SER A 13 -12.74 53.98 -20.98
CA SER A 13 -11.38 54.21 -20.42
C SER A 13 -11.12 55.39 -19.47
N SER A 14 -10.59 55.12 -18.25
CA SER A 14 -9.21 55.51 -17.86
C SER A 14 -8.84 55.20 -16.40
N ALA A 15 -7.53 54.92 -16.20
CA ALA A 15 -6.61 55.15 -15.06
C ALA A 15 -7.11 54.94 -13.61
N CYS A 16 -6.48 54.06 -12.81
CA CYS A 16 -5.15 54.16 -12.19
C CYS A 16 -5.01 55.39 -11.27
N TYR A 17 -5.04 55.16 -9.94
CA TYR A 17 -4.62 56.12 -8.93
C TYR A 17 -3.74 55.41 -7.88
N GLN A 18 -2.53 55.94 -7.72
CA GLN A 18 -1.57 55.64 -6.66
C GLN A 18 -1.76 56.60 -5.47
N GLU A 19 -1.37 56.08 -4.30
CA GLU A 19 -0.77 56.74 -3.13
C GLU A 19 -1.40 57.97 -2.49
N LEU A 20 -1.57 57.91 -1.17
CA LEU A 20 -1.02 58.94 -0.29
C LEU A 20 -0.53 58.34 1.05
N SER A 21 0.63 58.87 1.42
CA SER A 21 1.53 58.64 2.55
C SER A 21 0.97 58.94 3.95
N GLY A 22 1.59 58.33 4.97
CA GLY A 22 1.52 58.80 6.37
C GLY A 22 2.63 58.23 7.25
N SER A 23 3.73 58.97 7.41
CA SER A 23 4.89 58.63 8.25
C SER A 23 4.65 58.90 9.75
N ARG A 24 5.29 58.13 10.66
CA ARG A 24 5.84 58.62 11.94
C ARG A 24 7.06 57.80 12.38
N SER A 25 8.04 58.50 12.94
CA SER A 25 9.42 58.08 13.16
C SER A 25 9.74 57.55 14.58
N ALA A 26 10.77 56.71 14.62
CA ALA A 26 11.91 56.65 15.55
C ALA A 26 11.70 56.45 17.08
N ARG A 27 12.35 55.39 17.60
CA ARG A 27 13.38 55.46 18.65
C ARG A 27 14.19 54.16 18.73
N GLN A 28 15.48 54.25 18.37
CA GLN A 28 16.51 53.26 18.69
C GLN A 28 16.98 53.44 20.13
N ARG A 29 17.23 52.33 20.84
CA ARG A 29 18.14 52.28 21.99
C ARG A 29 19.14 51.15 21.75
N PHE A 30 20.41 51.53 21.75
CA PHE A 30 21.56 50.64 21.84
C PHE A 30 21.73 50.17 23.28
N THR A 31 21.96 48.88 23.47
CA THR A 31 22.66 48.35 24.65
C THR A 31 23.76 47.43 24.15
N VAL A 32 24.99 47.81 24.47
CA VAL A 32 26.22 47.03 24.28
C VAL A 32 26.38 46.13 25.51
N VAL A 33 26.52 44.82 25.31
CA VAL A 33 27.20 43.92 26.26
C VAL A 33 28.07 42.98 25.43
N GLY A 34 29.34 42.89 25.80
CA GLY A 34 30.42 42.31 25.00
C GLY A 34 30.70 40.83 25.23
N LEU A 35 31.68 40.39 24.43
CA LEU A 35 32.59 39.24 24.53
C LEU A 35 32.01 37.84 24.74
N GLY A 36 32.27 36.96 23.76
CA GLY A 36 32.21 35.51 23.91
C GLY A 36 32.59 34.77 22.62
N ILE A 37 33.87 34.40 22.51
CA ILE A 37 34.51 33.67 21.41
C ILE A 37 33.86 32.28 21.21
N ALA A 38 33.54 31.91 19.97
CA ALA A 38 33.64 30.53 19.47
C ALA A 38 33.55 30.49 17.93
N PHE A 39 34.71 30.39 17.28
CA PHE A 39 34.80 29.93 15.89
C PHE A 39 34.49 28.42 15.87
N GLY A 40 33.31 28.05 15.37
CA GLY A 40 32.92 26.66 15.11
C GLY A 40 32.84 26.42 13.61
N ALA A 41 33.94 25.95 13.02
CA ALA A 41 33.98 25.48 11.64
C ALA A 41 33.01 24.30 11.48
N SER A 42 32.03 24.47 10.60
CA SER A 42 31.12 23.40 10.19
C SER A 42 31.85 22.46 9.23
N LEU A 43 32.54 21.47 9.78
CA LEU A 43 33.10 20.34 9.05
C LEU A 43 31.94 19.42 8.63
N CYS A 44 31.60 19.48 7.34
CA CYS A 44 30.82 18.44 6.67
C CYS A 44 31.59 17.11 6.75
N PHE A 45 31.35 16.33 7.80
CA PHE A 45 31.73 14.92 7.82
C PHE A 45 30.85 14.17 6.83
N GLY A 46 31.38 13.97 5.62
CA GLY A 46 30.95 12.90 4.74
C GLY A 46 31.19 11.57 5.47
N CYS A 47 30.15 11.04 6.08
CA CYS A 47 30.17 9.73 6.73
C CYS A 47 30.20 8.65 5.64
N PHE A 48 31.38 8.37 5.10
CA PHE A 48 31.65 7.12 4.39
C PHE A 48 31.61 6.01 5.44
N ILE A 49 30.45 5.36 5.57
CA ILE A 49 30.34 4.10 6.31
C ILE A 49 31.09 3.05 5.48
N THR A 50 32.37 2.84 5.79
CA THR A 50 33.09 1.65 5.35
C THR A 50 32.52 0.45 6.11
N TYR A 51 31.58 -0.25 5.49
CA TYR A 51 31.16 -1.57 5.96
C TYR A 51 32.36 -2.51 5.88
N LYS A 52 32.92 -2.91 7.03
CA LYS A 52 33.77 -4.09 7.11
C LYS A 52 32.90 -5.27 6.67
N LEU A 53 33.15 -5.77 5.46
CA LEU A 53 32.64 -7.06 5.00
C LEU A 53 33.18 -8.13 5.94
N GLY A 54 32.41 -8.47 6.97
CA GLY A 54 32.68 -9.62 7.83
C GLY A 54 32.72 -10.88 6.98
N HIS A 55 33.61 -11.81 7.33
CA HIS A 55 33.73 -13.11 6.67
C HIS A 55 32.35 -13.78 6.58
N ASN A 56 31.78 -13.81 5.37
CA ASN A 56 30.53 -14.51 5.07
C ASN A 56 30.74 -16.01 5.36
N SER A 57 30.25 -16.47 6.51
CA SER A 57 29.88 -17.87 6.67
C SER A 57 28.91 -18.19 5.55
N ARG A 58 29.33 -19.01 4.57
CA ARG A 58 28.50 -19.43 3.44
C ARG A 58 27.26 -20.12 4.00
N LEU A 59 26.15 -19.40 4.06
CA LEU A 59 24.83 -19.99 4.32
C LEU A 59 24.54 -20.97 3.20
N ASN A 60 24.18 -22.20 3.56
CA ASN A 60 23.83 -23.25 2.61
C ASN A 60 22.39 -23.02 2.10
N THR A 61 22.19 -21.97 1.30
CA THR A 61 20.95 -21.84 0.53
C THR A 61 21.00 -22.83 -0.64
N ARG A 62 20.24 -23.91 -0.53
CA ARG A 62 20.08 -24.86 -1.64
C ARG A 62 18.80 -24.50 -2.39
N VAL A 63 18.96 -23.98 -3.61
CA VAL A 63 17.86 -23.91 -4.57
C VAL A 63 17.80 -25.25 -5.27
N GLU A 64 16.80 -26.05 -4.95
CA GLU A 64 16.57 -27.30 -5.67
C GLU A 64 15.84 -26.99 -6.98
N HIS A 65 16.54 -27.15 -8.10
CA HIS A 65 15.92 -27.11 -9.42
C HIS A 65 15.30 -28.48 -9.68
N GLY A 66 13.97 -28.56 -9.60
CA GLY A 66 13.27 -29.74 -10.08
C GLY A 66 13.26 -29.81 -11.62
N PRO A 67 12.44 -30.70 -12.22
CA PRO A 67 12.27 -30.79 -13.67
C PRO A 67 12.01 -29.41 -14.30
N ARG A 68 12.42 -29.19 -15.56
CA ARG A 68 12.13 -27.93 -16.28
C ARG A 68 10.63 -27.61 -16.18
N GLY A 69 10.30 -26.46 -15.58
CA GLY A 69 8.93 -26.01 -15.34
C GLY A 69 8.40 -26.26 -13.92
N SER A 70 9.11 -27.03 -13.08
CA SER A 70 8.80 -27.11 -11.65
C SER A 70 9.22 -25.84 -10.93
N MET A 71 8.46 -25.48 -9.89
CA MET A 71 8.76 -24.29 -9.11
C MET A 71 10.02 -24.49 -8.26
N PRO A 72 10.93 -23.50 -8.20
CA PRO A 72 12.09 -23.59 -7.33
C PRO A 72 11.62 -23.70 -5.88
N VAL A 73 12.12 -24.72 -5.18
CA VAL A 73 11.94 -24.87 -3.73
C VAL A 73 13.13 -24.23 -3.05
N VAL A 74 12.84 -23.21 -2.23
CA VAL A 74 13.87 -22.54 -1.43
C VAL A 74 13.82 -23.09 -0.02
N LEU A 75 14.82 -23.87 0.37
CA LEU A 75 14.99 -24.27 1.76
C LEU A 75 16.00 -23.33 2.43
N VAL A 76 15.56 -22.66 3.49
CA VAL A 76 16.43 -21.82 4.31
C VAL A 76 17.00 -22.71 5.42
N ASP A 77 18.28 -23.07 5.28
CA ASP A 77 19.00 -24.04 6.14
C ASP A 77 18.34 -25.43 6.22
N GLY A 78 17.74 -25.89 5.12
CA GLY A 78 17.06 -27.19 5.08
C GLY A 78 15.76 -27.26 5.87
N GLN A 79 15.32 -26.15 6.47
CA GLN A 79 14.16 -26.10 7.35
C GLN A 79 12.85 -26.17 6.56
N ARG A 80 11.89 -26.93 7.08
CA ARG A 80 10.48 -26.85 6.71
C ARG A 80 9.72 -26.02 7.74
N TYR A 81 8.88 -25.11 7.27
CA TYR A 81 8.04 -24.30 8.14
C TYR A 81 6.74 -25.02 8.45
N GLN A 82 6.34 -24.98 9.72
CA GLN A 82 5.08 -25.56 10.21
C GLN A 82 4.01 -24.48 10.47
N ALA A 83 4.46 -23.23 10.52
CA ALA A 83 3.62 -22.09 10.80
C ALA A 83 4.07 -20.87 10.00
N VAL A 84 3.16 -19.91 9.87
CA VAL A 84 3.44 -18.58 9.32
C VAL A 84 2.97 -17.51 10.28
N GLN A 85 3.66 -16.38 10.30
CA GLN A 85 3.23 -15.19 11.03
C GLN A 85 3.16 -14.02 10.05
N TYR A 86 2.09 -13.23 10.14
CA TYR A 86 1.87 -12.11 9.24
C TYR A 86 2.21 -10.78 9.92
N LEU A 87 2.96 -9.94 9.24
CA LEU A 87 3.33 -8.59 9.64
C LEU A 87 2.91 -7.63 8.53
N GLY A 88 1.70 -7.08 8.63
CA GLY A 88 1.13 -6.19 7.62
C GLY A 88 1.39 -4.71 7.93
N MET A 89 1.88 -3.95 6.95
CA MET A 89 2.05 -2.51 7.12
C MET A 89 0.73 -1.78 6.87
N ASN A 90 0.27 -1.06 7.89
CA ASN A 90 -0.90 -0.21 7.82
C ASN A 90 -0.49 1.23 7.48
N LEU A 91 -0.41 1.52 6.18
CA LEU A 91 -0.01 2.82 5.65
C LEU A 91 -0.92 3.25 4.50
N PHE A 92 -1.29 4.53 4.45
CA PHE A 92 -2.00 5.09 3.31
C PHE A 92 -1.04 5.36 2.14
N THR A 93 -1.08 4.48 1.14
CA THR A 93 -0.29 4.57 -0.12
C THR A 93 -1.17 4.83 -1.35
N ALA A 94 -2.49 4.77 -1.17
CA ALA A 94 -3.48 5.26 -2.14
C ALA A 94 -3.23 6.75 -2.48
N PRO A 95 -3.73 7.23 -3.64
CA PRO A 95 -3.61 8.65 -3.99
C PRO A 95 -4.17 9.56 -2.89
N GLY A 96 -3.66 10.80 -2.79
CA GLY A 96 -4.24 11.81 -1.91
C GLY A 96 -5.73 12.05 -2.23
N THR A 97 -6.47 12.61 -1.27
CA THR A 97 -7.92 12.89 -1.31
C THR A 97 -8.19 14.39 -1.17
N GLU A 98 -9.40 14.88 -1.38
CA GLU A 98 -9.73 16.32 -1.23
C GLU A 98 -9.25 16.95 0.08
N VAL A 99 -9.28 16.18 1.17
CA VAL A 99 -8.82 16.59 2.51
C VAL A 99 -7.32 16.95 2.53
N ASP A 100 -6.55 16.49 1.54
CA ASP A 100 -5.11 16.70 1.41
C ASP A 100 -4.74 17.91 0.53
N GLY A 101 -5.71 18.78 0.22
CA GLY A 101 -5.54 19.88 -0.74
C GLY A 101 -5.54 19.39 -2.20
N CYS A 102 -6.14 18.23 -2.41
CA CYS A 102 -6.14 17.47 -3.64
C CYS A 102 -7.45 17.75 -4.40
N PHE A 103 -7.46 17.80 -5.73
CA PHE A 103 -8.71 17.94 -6.52
C PHE A 103 -9.56 19.21 -6.32
N ASP A 104 -9.03 20.30 -5.77
CA ASP A 104 -9.74 21.60 -5.80
C ASP A 104 -10.08 21.98 -7.25
N PHE A 105 -11.32 22.42 -7.50
CA PHE A 105 -11.80 22.93 -8.79
C PHE A 105 -10.94 24.12 -9.26
N GLY A 106 -9.83 23.84 -9.95
CA GLY A 106 -8.88 24.85 -10.45
C GLY A 106 -7.41 24.55 -10.21
N SER A 107 -7.07 23.64 -9.30
CA SER A 107 -5.69 23.25 -8.96
C SER A 107 -5.05 22.33 -10.01
N LYS A 108 -3.78 22.54 -10.38
CA LYS A 108 -3.06 21.63 -11.30
C LYS A 108 -2.92 20.27 -10.59
N MET A 109 -3.40 19.20 -11.21
CA MET A 109 -3.50 17.84 -10.63
C MET A 109 -2.16 17.21 -10.23
N ASP A 110 -1.04 17.86 -10.58
CA ASP A 110 0.31 17.57 -10.09
C ASP A 110 0.41 17.65 -8.55
N GLN A 111 -0.60 18.22 -7.88
CA GLN A 111 -0.67 18.44 -6.44
C GLN A 111 -1.20 17.24 -5.62
N CYS A 112 -1.61 16.14 -6.26
CA CYS A 112 -2.18 14.98 -5.56
C CYS A 112 -1.20 13.85 -5.22
N TYR A 113 0.07 14.07 -5.53
CA TYR A 113 1.12 13.21 -5.05
C TYR A 113 1.79 13.86 -3.86
N LEU A 114 1.85 13.10 -2.78
CA LEU A 114 2.42 13.61 -1.56
C LEU A 114 3.95 13.56 -1.61
N GLY A 115 4.58 12.67 -2.38
CA GLY A 115 6.04 12.50 -2.47
C GLY A 115 6.87 13.61 -3.11
N SER A 116 8.19 13.45 -3.03
CA SER A 116 9.12 14.42 -3.62
C SER A 116 9.04 14.44 -5.14
N SER A 117 9.07 15.64 -5.71
CA SER A 117 9.14 15.80 -7.17
C SER A 117 10.48 15.36 -7.76
N ILE A 118 11.50 15.18 -6.91
CA ILE A 118 12.83 14.67 -7.23
C ILE A 118 12.84 13.16 -6.91
N VAL A 119 12.91 12.32 -7.95
CA VAL A 119 12.78 10.86 -7.82
C VAL A 119 13.78 10.26 -6.84
N ARG A 120 15.03 10.76 -6.82
CA ARG A 120 16.05 10.30 -5.87
C ARG A 120 15.61 10.46 -4.43
N ASP A 121 15.11 11.64 -4.08
CA ASP A 121 14.75 11.98 -2.71
C ASP A 121 13.47 11.24 -2.29
N ASP A 122 12.52 11.07 -3.22
CA ASP A 122 11.31 10.25 -2.99
C ASP A 122 11.65 8.79 -2.75
N VAL A 123 12.46 8.17 -3.62
CA VAL A 123 12.88 6.77 -3.46
C VAL A 123 13.66 6.61 -2.16
N ALA A 124 14.64 7.46 -1.88
CA ALA A 124 15.44 7.39 -0.65
C ALA A 124 14.55 7.46 0.61
N ARG A 125 13.61 8.40 0.66
CA ARG A 125 12.73 8.55 1.82
C ARG A 125 11.79 7.36 1.99
N ARG A 126 11.19 6.85 0.91
CA ARG A 126 10.33 5.64 0.95
C ARG A 126 11.12 4.42 1.41
N THR A 127 12.37 4.31 0.98
CA THR A 127 13.29 3.28 1.45
C THR A 127 13.53 3.39 2.96
N GLU A 128 13.81 4.58 3.49
CA GLU A 128 13.97 4.79 4.94
C GLU A 128 12.71 4.38 5.72
N ILE A 129 11.53 4.81 5.26
CA ILE A 129 10.23 4.48 5.88
C ILE A 129 10.01 2.97 5.92
N MET A 130 10.21 2.27 4.79
CA MET A 130 10.05 0.82 4.73
C MET A 130 10.99 0.12 5.73
N ILE A 131 12.25 0.54 5.74
CA ILE A 131 13.29 -0.13 6.51
C ILE A 131 13.05 0.09 7.98
N GLU A 132 12.77 1.32 8.41
CA GLU A 132 12.42 1.60 9.79
C GLU A 132 11.23 0.76 10.28
N ALA A 133 10.17 0.65 9.48
CA ALA A 133 9.00 -0.17 9.82
C ALA A 133 9.36 -1.65 10.01
N ILE A 134 10.18 -2.21 9.11
CA ILE A 134 10.62 -3.60 9.18
C ILE A 134 11.60 -3.81 10.35
N GLU A 135 12.52 -2.87 10.62
CA GLU A 135 13.42 -2.93 11.76
C GLU A 135 12.65 -2.91 13.09
N ARG A 136 11.62 -2.08 13.21
CA ARG A 136 10.77 -2.02 14.40
C ARG A 136 9.96 -3.30 14.57
N ALA A 137 9.44 -3.85 13.48
CA ALA A 137 8.81 -5.17 13.48
C ALA A 137 9.79 -6.26 13.95
N PHE A 138 11.03 -6.23 13.48
CA PHE A 138 12.08 -7.15 13.89
C PHE A 138 12.51 -6.96 15.36
N ALA A 139 12.57 -5.72 15.85
CA ALA A 139 12.91 -5.41 17.24
C ALA A 139 11.79 -5.73 18.23
N SER A 140 10.55 -5.86 17.75
CA SER A 140 9.38 -6.19 18.56
C SER A 140 9.53 -7.53 19.28
N GLU A 141 8.99 -7.62 20.50
CA GLU A 141 8.91 -8.89 21.21
C GLU A 141 7.82 -9.81 20.66
N HIS A 142 6.89 -9.28 19.87
CA HIS A 142 5.62 -9.93 19.52
C HIS A 142 5.67 -10.83 18.28
N TRP A 143 6.80 -10.90 17.57
CA TRP A 143 6.97 -11.86 16.49
C TRP A 143 7.56 -13.18 16.99
N ASP A 144 7.21 -14.28 16.33
CA ASP A 144 7.62 -15.64 16.71
C ASP A 144 9.06 -15.94 16.25
N ARG A 145 9.95 -16.07 17.24
CA ARG A 145 11.39 -16.34 17.03
C ARG A 145 11.69 -17.78 16.61
N SER A 146 10.70 -18.68 16.57
CA SER A 146 10.93 -20.06 16.14
C SER A 146 11.46 -20.13 14.70
N PRO A 147 12.49 -20.94 14.43
CA PRO A 147 12.93 -21.22 13.06
C PRO A 147 11.90 -22.02 12.26
N SER A 148 10.91 -22.65 12.92
CA SER A 148 9.81 -23.35 12.26
C SER A 148 8.67 -22.44 11.78
N THR A 149 8.79 -21.12 12.02
CA THR A 149 7.78 -20.13 11.63
C THR A 149 8.35 -19.17 10.58
N LEU A 150 7.68 -19.09 9.43
CA LEU A 150 7.99 -18.10 8.38
C LEU A 150 7.30 -16.77 8.71
N LYS A 151 8.08 -15.69 8.81
CA LYS A 151 7.56 -14.34 9.02
C LYS A 151 7.29 -13.73 7.66
N ILE A 152 6.06 -13.30 7.39
CA ILE A 152 5.68 -12.71 6.11
C ILE A 152 5.36 -11.24 6.34
N VAL A 153 6.16 -10.37 5.74
CA VAL A 153 5.93 -8.92 5.75
C VAL A 153 5.25 -8.51 4.45
N LEU A 154 4.09 -7.84 4.54
CA LEU A 154 3.45 -7.23 3.37
C LEU A 154 3.34 -5.72 3.54
N LEU A 155 3.92 -4.99 2.59
CA LEU A 155 3.63 -3.59 2.37
C LEU A 155 2.50 -3.46 1.33
N PRO A 156 1.72 -2.37 1.36
CA PRO A 156 0.56 -2.19 0.49
C PRO A 156 0.93 -1.84 -0.97
N GLU A 157 -0.06 -1.92 -1.86
CA GLU A 157 0.11 -1.48 -3.25
C GLU A 157 0.40 0.03 -3.34
N PHE A 158 1.12 0.45 -4.38
CA PHE A 158 1.53 1.84 -4.61
C PHE A 158 2.50 2.39 -3.57
N PHE A 159 3.14 1.53 -2.79
CA PHE A 159 4.19 1.95 -1.88
C PHE A 159 5.28 2.74 -2.62
N TRP A 160 5.68 2.27 -3.81
CA TRP A 160 6.62 2.95 -4.70
C TRP A 160 5.90 3.51 -5.93
N ARG A 161 5.61 4.81 -5.89
CA ARG A 161 4.94 5.51 -6.99
C ARG A 161 5.55 6.89 -7.14
N GLY A 162 5.66 7.36 -8.38
CA GLY A 162 6.15 8.71 -8.69
C GLY A 162 5.03 9.76 -8.69
N LYS A 163 5.42 11.03 -8.85
CA LYS A 163 4.50 12.18 -8.77
C LYS A 163 3.33 12.21 -9.72
N GLN A 164 3.47 11.51 -10.83
CA GLN A 164 2.44 11.37 -11.85
C GLN A 164 1.66 10.05 -11.72
N GLY A 165 1.74 9.41 -10.54
CA GLY A 165 1.19 8.08 -10.28
C GLY A 165 2.13 6.91 -10.63
N ALA A 166 3.24 7.17 -11.31
CA ALA A 166 4.27 6.20 -11.68
C ALA A 166 5.64 6.88 -11.78
N TYR A 167 6.73 6.15 -11.56
CA TYR A 167 8.07 6.63 -11.89
C TYR A 167 8.29 6.55 -13.41
N ARG A 168 8.75 7.65 -14.01
CA ARG A 168 9.06 7.70 -15.44
C ARG A 168 10.42 7.07 -15.70
N ILE A 169 10.45 6.08 -16.58
CA ILE A 169 11.67 5.41 -17.03
C ILE A 169 12.33 6.32 -18.07
N GLU A 170 13.10 7.27 -17.58
CA GLU A 170 13.91 8.21 -18.34
C GLU A 170 15.41 7.95 -18.06
N PRO A 171 16.33 8.37 -18.94
CA PRO A 171 17.76 8.26 -18.68
C PRO A 171 18.13 8.82 -17.31
N GLY A 172 18.89 8.06 -16.53
CA GLY A 172 19.29 8.42 -15.18
C GLY A 172 18.38 7.92 -14.06
N LEU A 173 17.17 7.40 -14.35
CA LEU A 173 16.36 6.72 -13.32
C LEU A 173 17.13 5.55 -12.71
N GLU A 174 17.87 4.81 -13.53
CA GLU A 174 18.72 3.69 -13.10
C GLU A 174 19.77 4.09 -12.05
N ASN A 175 20.24 5.35 -12.07
CA ASN A 175 21.18 5.86 -11.06
C ASN A 175 20.55 5.98 -9.67
N VAL A 176 19.22 5.92 -9.59
CA VAL A 176 18.46 5.90 -8.34
C VAL A 176 17.98 4.48 -8.05
N THR A 177 17.28 3.85 -8.99
CA THR A 177 16.62 2.56 -8.72
C THR A 177 17.63 1.43 -8.51
N HIS A 178 18.72 1.42 -9.28
CA HIS A 178 19.72 0.35 -9.18
C HIS A 178 20.41 0.32 -7.81
N PRO A 179 21.02 1.42 -7.32
CA PRO A 179 21.66 1.40 -6.00
C PRO A 179 20.64 1.15 -4.88
N THR A 180 19.41 1.67 -5.00
CA THR A 180 18.37 1.42 -4.00
C THR A 180 17.95 -0.05 -3.97
N ALA A 181 17.65 -0.67 -5.12
CA ALA A 181 17.28 -2.08 -5.19
C ALA A 181 18.40 -2.96 -4.62
N HIS A 182 19.64 -2.72 -5.05
CA HIS A 182 20.81 -3.42 -4.53
C HIS A 182 20.98 -3.25 -3.01
N TRP A 183 20.79 -2.04 -2.48
CA TRP A 183 20.87 -1.79 -1.05
C TRP A 183 19.78 -2.52 -0.25
N ILE A 184 18.53 -2.51 -0.74
CA ILE A 184 17.42 -3.27 -0.12
C ILE A 184 17.75 -4.77 -0.13
N PHE A 185 18.23 -5.29 -1.27
CA PHE A 185 18.61 -6.70 -1.42
C PHE A 185 19.67 -7.10 -0.40
N HIS A 186 20.77 -6.34 -0.29
CA HIS A 186 21.81 -6.61 0.71
C HIS A 186 21.31 -6.48 2.15
N ARG A 187 20.40 -5.54 2.41
CA ARG A 187 19.84 -5.37 3.75
C ARG A 187 19.05 -6.59 4.20
N PHE A 188 18.21 -7.15 3.33
CA PHE A 188 17.37 -8.31 3.65
C PHE A 188 18.07 -9.65 3.46
N ALA A 189 19.16 -9.70 2.70
CA ALA A 189 20.05 -10.86 2.64
C ALA A 189 20.79 -11.15 3.96
N HIS A 190 20.81 -10.20 4.90
CA HIS A 190 21.44 -10.36 6.21
C HIS A 190 20.82 -11.52 7.01
N GLU A 191 21.64 -12.33 7.67
CA GLU A 191 21.24 -13.56 8.38
C GLU A 191 20.14 -13.36 9.44
N ARG A 192 20.07 -12.19 10.08
CA ARG A 192 19.02 -11.89 11.06
C ARG A 192 17.60 -11.91 10.46
N PHE A 193 17.46 -11.64 9.16
CA PHE A 193 16.19 -11.77 8.45
C PHE A 193 15.95 -13.19 7.92
N LYS A 194 16.76 -14.17 8.33
CA LYS A 194 16.49 -15.57 8.04
C LYS A 194 15.10 -15.94 8.53
N HIS A 195 14.38 -16.68 7.69
CA HIS A 195 12.98 -17.05 7.92
C HIS A 195 11.99 -15.88 7.81
N TRP A 196 12.37 -14.81 7.10
CA TRP A 196 11.46 -13.74 6.71
C TRP A 196 11.22 -13.80 5.19
N LEU A 197 9.99 -13.55 4.76
CA LEU A 197 9.59 -13.31 3.39
C LEU A 197 9.03 -11.89 3.32
N ILE A 198 9.70 -11.00 2.61
CA ILE A 198 9.41 -9.57 2.62
C ILE A 198 8.89 -9.16 1.25
N ILE A 199 7.70 -8.56 1.19
CA ILE A 199 7.11 -8.02 -0.03
C ILE A 199 7.02 -6.50 0.13
N ASP A 200 7.79 -5.77 -0.67
CA ASP A 200 8.00 -4.31 -0.54
C ASP A 200 6.81 -3.46 -0.98
N GLY A 201 5.62 -4.05 -1.11
CA GLY A 201 4.49 -3.42 -1.78
C GLY A 201 4.70 -3.45 -3.29
N THR A 202 4.09 -2.51 -4.01
CA THR A 202 4.26 -2.45 -5.47
C THR A 202 4.98 -1.21 -5.95
N VAL A 203 5.68 -1.40 -7.06
CA VAL A 203 6.35 -0.38 -7.86
C VAL A 203 5.56 -0.11 -9.12
N VAL A 204 5.14 1.14 -9.29
CA VAL A 204 4.48 1.60 -10.52
C VAL A 204 5.47 2.40 -11.35
N MET A 205 5.72 1.93 -12.56
CA MET A 205 6.59 2.58 -13.53
C MET A 205 5.85 2.88 -14.84
N ALA A 206 6.38 3.84 -15.59
CA ALA A 206 5.84 4.23 -16.88
C ALA A 206 6.97 4.61 -17.84
N GLN A 207 6.84 4.26 -19.12
CA GLN A 207 7.74 4.69 -20.19
C GLN A 207 6.94 5.12 -21.42
N ALA A 208 7.53 5.94 -22.29
CA ALA A 208 6.95 6.22 -23.60
C ALA A 208 6.69 4.88 -24.32
N ALA A 209 5.48 4.70 -24.86
CA ALA A 209 5.10 3.49 -25.58
C ALA A 209 5.91 3.40 -26.87
N ASP A 210 6.33 2.18 -27.19
CA ASP A 210 6.96 1.85 -28.47
C ASP A 210 6.08 2.32 -29.64
N GLU A 211 6.69 3.06 -30.59
CA GLU A 211 6.05 3.64 -31.79
C GLU A 211 5.17 2.64 -32.56
N ARG A 212 5.52 1.34 -32.52
CA ARG A 212 4.74 0.28 -33.19
C ARG A 212 3.33 0.09 -32.63
N TYR A 213 3.08 0.51 -31.40
CA TYR A 213 1.79 0.38 -30.70
C TYR A 213 0.98 1.68 -30.66
N VAL A 214 1.59 2.79 -31.07
CA VAL A 214 0.98 4.13 -31.14
C VAL A 214 -0.20 4.17 -32.11
N ARG A 215 -0.22 3.29 -33.11
CA ARG A 215 -1.22 3.29 -34.20
C ARG A 215 -2.67 3.04 -33.79
N MET A 216 -2.97 2.74 -32.51
CA MET A 216 -4.33 2.46 -32.03
C MET A 216 -4.92 3.53 -31.12
N SER A 217 -4.11 4.45 -30.57
CA SER A 217 -4.66 5.63 -29.91
C SER A 217 -4.76 6.75 -30.95
N GLN A 218 -5.95 7.31 -31.14
CA GLN A 218 -6.14 8.51 -31.95
C GLN A 218 -5.48 9.77 -31.32
N ARG A 219 -4.78 9.59 -30.20
CA ARG A 219 -4.15 10.64 -29.40
C ARG A 219 -2.67 10.30 -29.17
N PRO A 220 -1.74 10.90 -29.93
CA PRO A 220 -0.31 10.60 -29.85
C PRO A 220 0.35 10.98 -28.51
N ASP A 221 -0.32 11.76 -27.66
CA ASP A 221 0.06 12.07 -26.28
C ASP A 221 -0.28 10.94 -25.27
N GLU A 222 -1.05 9.92 -25.68
CA GLU A 222 -1.46 8.78 -24.82
C GLU A 222 -0.53 7.55 -24.96
N ASN A 223 0.65 7.74 -25.56
CA ASN A 223 1.62 6.68 -25.82
C ASN A 223 2.47 6.39 -24.57
N VAL A 224 1.87 5.79 -23.55
CA VAL A 224 2.59 5.40 -22.33
C VAL A 224 2.35 3.92 -22.03
N SER A 225 3.43 3.16 -21.83
CA SER A 225 3.39 1.81 -21.27
C SER A 225 3.55 1.89 -19.76
N TYR A 226 2.63 1.28 -19.03
CA TYR A 226 2.66 1.20 -17.57
C TYR A 226 3.09 -0.20 -17.12
N PHE A 227 3.68 -0.25 -15.94
CA PHE A 227 4.13 -1.47 -15.26
C PHE A 227 3.76 -1.35 -13.78
N ASN A 228 3.28 -2.44 -13.18
CA ASN A 228 3.02 -2.53 -11.75
C ASN A 228 3.50 -3.92 -11.30
N PHE A 229 4.43 -3.97 -10.35
CA PHE A 229 5.01 -5.23 -9.87
C PHE A 229 5.43 -5.13 -8.40
N ALA A 230 5.50 -6.28 -7.72
CA ALA A 230 5.95 -6.38 -6.33
C ALA A 230 7.32 -7.11 -6.25
N PRO A 231 8.37 -6.45 -5.75
CA PRO A 231 9.59 -7.11 -5.31
C PRO A 231 9.33 -8.02 -4.10
N VAL A 232 9.97 -9.18 -4.08
CA VAL A 232 9.85 -10.20 -3.03
C VAL A 232 11.24 -10.68 -2.63
N HIS A 233 11.56 -10.63 -1.34
CA HIS A 233 12.87 -11.04 -0.80
C HIS A 233 12.73 -12.25 0.10
N VAL A 234 13.58 -13.26 -0.10
CA VAL A 234 13.73 -14.36 0.85
C VAL A 234 14.87 -14.00 1.81
N GLY A 235 14.50 -13.57 3.01
CA GLY A 235 15.43 -13.03 3.99
C GLY A 235 16.51 -14.04 4.43
N GLY A 236 17.70 -13.53 4.70
CA GLY A 236 18.90 -14.35 4.96
C GLY A 236 19.46 -15.03 3.72
N THR A 237 18.99 -14.70 2.52
CA THR A 237 19.48 -15.23 1.23
C THR A 237 19.62 -14.12 0.20
N ASN A 238 20.30 -14.40 -0.91
CA ASN A 238 20.37 -13.49 -2.06
C ASN A 238 19.24 -13.71 -3.08
N LEU A 239 18.19 -14.45 -2.71
CA LEU A 239 17.08 -14.77 -3.62
C LEU A 239 16.03 -13.68 -3.56
N THR A 240 15.79 -13.07 -4.71
CA THR A 240 14.75 -12.07 -4.91
C THR A 240 13.89 -12.45 -6.11
N TYR A 241 12.63 -12.03 -6.06
CA TYR A 241 11.65 -12.30 -7.10
C TYR A 241 10.81 -11.08 -7.44
N LEU A 242 10.20 -11.08 -8.62
CA LEU A 242 9.21 -10.08 -9.02
C LEU A 242 7.86 -10.72 -9.33
N LYS A 243 6.79 -10.22 -8.73
CA LYS A 243 5.41 -10.48 -9.19
C LYS A 243 4.91 -9.31 -10.03
N PHE A 244 4.72 -9.51 -11.32
CA PHE A 244 4.02 -8.51 -12.15
C PHE A 244 2.52 -8.59 -11.94
N LYS A 245 1.87 -7.44 -11.75
CA LYS A 245 0.41 -7.32 -11.81
C LYS A 245 -0.03 -7.61 -13.23
N ARG A 246 -1.11 -8.39 -13.40
CA ARG A 246 -1.66 -8.69 -14.73
C ARG A 246 -2.68 -7.64 -15.13
N PHE A 247 -3.70 -7.38 -14.30
CA PHE A 247 -4.84 -6.56 -14.68
C PHE A 247 -4.72 -5.11 -14.21
N ILE A 248 -5.09 -4.19 -15.08
CA ILE A 248 -5.15 -2.76 -14.78
C ILE A 248 -6.46 -2.45 -14.04
N SER A 249 -6.32 -1.86 -12.86
CA SER A 249 -7.40 -1.38 -12.01
C SER A 249 -7.62 0.13 -12.17
N GLY A 250 -8.84 0.59 -11.88
CA GLY A 250 -9.16 2.02 -12.01
C GLY A 250 -8.40 2.91 -11.03
N ILE A 251 -7.93 2.35 -9.90
CA ILE A 251 -7.20 3.07 -8.85
C ILE A 251 -5.69 3.15 -9.11
N ASP A 252 -5.15 2.37 -10.05
CA ASP A 252 -3.75 2.42 -10.46
C ASP A 252 -3.28 3.80 -10.90
N PHE A 253 -4.23 4.66 -11.27
CA PHE A 253 -3.96 5.93 -11.90
C PHE A 253 -4.56 7.09 -11.13
N ILE A 254 -3.73 8.13 -10.93
CA ILE A 254 -4.20 9.44 -10.48
C ILE A 254 -4.92 10.08 -11.66
N ARG A 255 -6.23 10.34 -11.54
CA ARG A 255 -7.03 10.91 -12.63
C ARG A 255 -6.68 12.38 -12.85
N ALA A 256 -5.85 12.72 -13.83
CA ALA A 256 -5.63 14.12 -14.22
C ALA A 256 -6.83 14.66 -15.06
N ARG A 257 -7.65 15.54 -14.47
CA ARG A 257 -8.75 16.41 -15.00
C ARG A 257 -9.76 15.88 -16.05
N PRO A 258 -10.95 16.50 -16.17
CA PRO A 258 -11.95 16.17 -17.20
C PRO A 258 -11.62 16.66 -18.64
N GLU A 259 -10.74 17.65 -18.80
CA GLU A 259 -10.78 18.54 -20.00
C GLU A 259 -9.55 18.60 -20.92
N GLY A 260 -8.49 17.78 -20.80
CA GLY A 260 -7.50 17.84 -21.89
C GLY A 260 -6.20 17.07 -21.85
N SER A 261 -5.84 16.39 -20.77
CA SER A 261 -4.68 15.48 -20.82
C SER A 261 -4.87 14.40 -19.78
N ARG A 262 -5.50 13.31 -20.20
CA ARG A 262 -5.38 12.10 -19.41
C ARG A 262 -3.94 11.65 -19.54
N MET A 263 -3.21 11.54 -18.43
CA MET A 263 -1.91 10.87 -18.46
C MET A 263 -2.04 9.37 -18.82
N VAL A 264 -3.26 8.85 -18.93
CA VAL A 264 -3.55 7.42 -18.97
C VAL A 264 -4.69 7.17 -19.97
N PRO A 265 -4.68 6.04 -20.71
CA PRO A 265 -5.85 5.60 -21.44
C PRO A 265 -7.11 5.68 -20.57
N ALA A 266 -8.24 6.06 -21.17
CA ALA A 266 -9.52 5.82 -20.54
C ALA A 266 -9.56 4.37 -20.02
N PRO A 267 -9.70 4.09 -18.71
CA PRO A 267 -10.16 2.76 -18.36
C PRO A 267 -11.45 2.56 -19.14
N ALA A 268 -11.61 1.40 -19.79
CA ALA A 268 -12.89 1.07 -20.38
C ALA A 268 -13.97 1.34 -19.32
N ARG A 269 -15.04 2.06 -19.67
CA ARG A 269 -16.16 2.26 -18.73
C ARG A 269 -16.56 0.85 -18.23
N ASN A 270 -16.60 0.65 -16.91
CA ASN A 270 -16.70 -0.67 -16.26
C ASN A 270 -15.49 -1.61 -16.52
N SER A 271 -14.27 -1.11 -16.30
CA SER A 271 -13.03 -1.83 -16.61
C SER A 271 -12.98 -3.24 -16.03
N ARG A 272 -13.48 -3.48 -14.81
CA ARG A 272 -13.50 -4.84 -14.25
C ARG A 272 -14.32 -5.82 -15.08
N ASP A 273 -15.58 -5.50 -15.39
CA ASP A 273 -16.45 -6.42 -16.15
C ASP A 273 -16.01 -6.53 -17.61
N PHE A 274 -15.56 -5.41 -18.19
CA PHE A 274 -14.97 -5.42 -19.52
C PHE A 274 -13.72 -6.29 -19.58
N CYS A 275 -12.75 -6.08 -18.68
CA CYS A 275 -11.51 -6.88 -18.63
C CYS A 275 -11.77 -8.34 -18.25
N ARG A 276 -12.86 -8.64 -17.53
CA ARG A 276 -13.30 -10.03 -17.32
C ARG A 276 -13.76 -10.70 -18.60
N LYS A 277 -14.52 -9.99 -19.43
CA LYS A 277 -14.98 -10.49 -20.74
C LYS A 277 -13.88 -10.46 -21.80
N HIS A 278 -12.91 -9.56 -21.65
CA HIS A 278 -11.84 -9.31 -22.62
C HIS A 278 -10.46 -9.24 -21.93
N PRO A 279 -9.99 -10.34 -21.31
CA PRO A 279 -8.80 -10.34 -20.46
C PRO A 279 -7.48 -10.07 -21.19
N ASN A 280 -7.50 -10.07 -22.52
CA ASN A 280 -6.34 -9.79 -23.37
C ASN A 280 -6.47 -8.45 -24.10
N SER A 281 -7.49 -7.65 -23.79
CA SER A 281 -7.68 -6.34 -24.43
C SER A 281 -6.57 -5.37 -24.03
N ASN A 282 -6.11 -4.56 -24.99
CA ASN A 282 -5.19 -3.48 -24.72
C ASN A 282 -5.86 -2.48 -23.77
N GLY A 283 -5.21 -2.17 -22.65
CA GLY A 283 -5.77 -1.35 -21.56
C GLY A 283 -6.40 -2.14 -20.42
N CYS A 284 -6.52 -3.46 -20.54
CA CYS A 284 -6.89 -4.35 -19.43
C CYS A 284 -5.68 -4.98 -18.75
N ILE A 285 -4.56 -5.12 -19.47
CA ILE A 285 -3.37 -5.79 -18.95
C ILE A 285 -2.17 -4.86 -18.89
N TYR A 286 -1.40 -5.01 -17.82
CA TYR A 286 -0.08 -4.42 -17.70
C TYR A 286 0.89 -5.09 -18.67
N ARG A 287 1.87 -4.31 -19.14
CA ARG A 287 3.02 -4.86 -19.84
C ARG A 287 4.03 -5.42 -18.85
N ARG A 288 4.94 -6.25 -19.36
CA ARG A 288 6.13 -6.67 -18.63
C ARG A 288 7.30 -5.79 -19.03
N LEU A 289 8.18 -5.50 -18.07
CA LEU A 289 9.46 -4.89 -18.36
C LEU A 289 10.33 -5.91 -19.11
N SER A 290 11.11 -5.45 -20.09
CA SER A 290 12.08 -6.34 -20.74
C SER A 290 13.21 -6.70 -19.79
N GLU A 291 13.83 -7.87 -19.97
CA GLU A 291 14.97 -8.31 -19.14
C GLU A 291 16.11 -7.29 -19.13
N ALA A 292 16.42 -6.69 -20.28
CA ALA A 292 17.43 -5.65 -20.39
C ALA A 292 17.09 -4.41 -19.54
N LEU A 293 15.81 -4.03 -19.51
CA LEU A 293 15.35 -2.91 -18.71
C LEU A 293 15.34 -3.24 -17.21
N LEU A 294 14.89 -4.44 -16.83
CA LEU A 294 14.98 -4.92 -15.45
C LEU A 294 16.43 -4.89 -14.96
N LYS A 295 17.36 -5.42 -15.75
CA LYS A 295 18.80 -5.37 -15.45
C LYS A 295 19.31 -3.95 -15.28
N ARG A 296 18.93 -3.03 -16.15
CA ARG A 296 19.32 -1.61 -16.05
C ARG A 296 18.81 -0.99 -14.75
N LEU A 297 17.57 -1.27 -14.37
CA LEU A 297 16.93 -0.71 -13.18
C LEU A 297 17.39 -1.32 -11.85
N GLY A 298 18.26 -2.35 -11.89
CA GLY A 298 18.76 -3.06 -10.70
C GLY A 298 18.03 -4.36 -10.38
N PHE A 299 17.02 -4.71 -11.17
CA PHE A 299 16.20 -5.91 -10.98
C PHE A 299 16.63 -7.09 -11.88
N GLY A 300 17.87 -7.08 -12.37
CA GLY A 300 18.35 -8.07 -13.34
C GLY A 300 18.66 -9.44 -12.75
N HIS A 301 18.73 -9.53 -11.42
CA HIS A 301 18.99 -10.78 -10.70
C HIS A 301 17.70 -11.40 -10.16
N ASP A 302 16.59 -10.67 -10.19
CA ASP A 302 15.31 -11.13 -9.71
C ASP A 302 14.70 -12.18 -10.64
N ILE A 303 14.13 -13.20 -10.03
CA ILE A 303 13.41 -14.25 -10.74
C ILE A 303 11.95 -13.81 -10.88
N GLU A 304 11.42 -13.70 -12.10
CA GLU A 304 9.98 -13.48 -12.25
C GLU A 304 9.21 -14.64 -11.60
N LEU A 305 8.26 -14.35 -10.70
CA LEU A 305 7.39 -15.35 -10.10
C LEU A 305 6.43 -15.89 -11.17
N PRO A 306 6.65 -17.11 -11.69
CA PRO A 306 5.79 -17.65 -12.72
C PRO A 306 4.41 -17.83 -12.12
N ASN A 307 3.44 -17.12 -12.70
CA ASN A 307 2.04 -17.16 -12.28
C ASN A 307 1.81 -16.74 -10.81
N GLY A 308 2.76 -16.03 -10.19
CA GLY A 308 2.66 -15.59 -8.79
C GLY A 308 2.74 -16.71 -7.76
N LEU A 309 3.39 -17.82 -8.08
CA LEU A 309 3.65 -18.88 -7.11
C LEU A 309 5.12 -18.94 -6.71
N LEU A 310 5.38 -19.20 -5.44
CA LEU A 310 6.70 -19.51 -4.90
C LEU A 310 6.63 -20.62 -3.86
N THR A 311 7.75 -21.33 -3.64
CA THR A 311 7.85 -22.32 -2.56
C THR A 311 9.00 -21.98 -1.62
N VAL A 312 8.69 -21.74 -0.35
CA VAL A 312 9.67 -21.34 0.68
C VAL A 312 9.53 -22.23 1.91
N GLY A 313 10.60 -22.92 2.28
CA GLY A 313 10.65 -23.87 3.40
C GLY A 313 9.54 -24.92 3.36
N GLY A 314 9.26 -25.46 2.17
CA GLY A 314 8.20 -26.45 1.96
C GLY A 314 6.78 -25.89 1.85
N LEU A 315 6.56 -24.60 2.10
CA LEU A 315 5.26 -23.95 1.94
C LEU A 315 5.07 -23.44 0.52
N LYS A 316 3.95 -23.78 -0.11
CA LYS A 316 3.54 -23.23 -1.40
C LYS A 316 2.74 -21.96 -1.20
N ILE A 317 3.27 -20.83 -1.67
CA ILE A 317 2.69 -19.50 -1.45
C ILE A 317 2.21 -18.94 -2.78
N GLY A 318 0.99 -18.40 -2.79
CA GLY A 318 0.46 -17.64 -3.93
C GLY A 318 0.41 -16.15 -3.62
N LEU A 319 0.86 -15.31 -4.54
CA LEU A 319 0.88 -13.86 -4.42
C LEU A 319 0.08 -13.21 -5.57
N GLU A 320 -0.89 -12.38 -5.21
CA GLU A 320 -1.70 -11.59 -6.13
C GLU A 320 -1.57 -10.09 -5.85
N ILE A 321 -1.76 -9.27 -6.88
CA ILE A 321 -1.73 -7.81 -6.76
C ILE A 321 -3.10 -7.25 -7.14
N CYS A 322 -3.82 -6.75 -6.13
CA CYS A 322 -5.03 -5.97 -6.30
C CYS A 322 -6.04 -6.65 -7.23
N LEU A 323 -6.35 -6.04 -8.38
CA LEU A 323 -7.36 -6.56 -9.30
C LEU A 323 -7.06 -7.99 -9.76
N ASP A 324 -5.80 -8.44 -9.79
CA ASP A 324 -5.47 -9.85 -10.06
C ASP A 324 -6.26 -10.80 -9.15
N HIS A 325 -6.35 -10.45 -7.86
CA HIS A 325 -7.13 -11.21 -6.89
C HIS A 325 -8.62 -11.20 -7.22
N ALA A 326 -9.20 -10.04 -7.48
CA ALA A 326 -10.63 -9.91 -7.84
C ALA A 326 -11.01 -10.58 -9.17
N MET A 327 -10.01 -10.87 -10.00
CA MET A 327 -10.11 -11.60 -11.25
C MET A 327 -9.80 -13.09 -11.10
N GLY A 328 -9.30 -13.52 -9.95
CA GLY A 328 -8.90 -14.89 -9.67
C GLY A 328 -7.73 -15.36 -10.52
N VAL A 329 -6.74 -14.49 -10.77
CA VAL A 329 -5.56 -14.84 -11.57
C VAL A 329 -4.85 -16.06 -11.00
N LEU A 330 -4.70 -16.13 -9.68
CA LEU A 330 -4.11 -17.28 -9.02
C LEU A 330 -5.05 -18.50 -9.10
N CYS A 331 -6.27 -18.39 -8.56
CA CYS A 331 -7.11 -19.56 -8.37
C CYS A 331 -7.70 -20.14 -9.67
N ASN A 332 -8.00 -19.29 -10.66
CA ASN A 332 -8.64 -19.71 -11.91
C ASN A 332 -7.68 -19.73 -13.10
N GLY A 333 -6.63 -18.90 -13.06
CA GLY A 333 -5.70 -18.74 -14.19
C GLY A 333 -4.38 -19.49 -14.03
N THR A 334 -4.00 -19.85 -12.81
CA THR A 334 -2.68 -20.38 -12.50
C THR A 334 -2.75 -21.81 -11.99
N LEU A 335 -3.57 -22.02 -10.96
CA LEU A 335 -3.70 -23.32 -10.31
C LEU A 335 -4.62 -24.23 -11.13
N ALA A 336 -4.30 -25.51 -11.17
CA ALA A 336 -5.29 -26.50 -11.60
C ALA A 336 -6.52 -26.47 -10.66
N GLN A 337 -7.63 -27.06 -11.13
CA GLN A 337 -8.93 -26.98 -10.43
C GLN A 337 -8.87 -27.45 -8.97
N ASP A 338 -8.13 -28.51 -8.70
CA ASP A 338 -7.98 -29.09 -7.35
C ASP A 338 -6.67 -28.70 -6.67
N GLU A 339 -5.85 -27.88 -7.32
CA GLU A 339 -4.56 -27.46 -6.82
C GLU A 339 -4.72 -26.27 -5.86
N LEU A 340 -4.10 -26.36 -4.68
CA LEU A 340 -4.21 -25.33 -3.64
C LEU A 340 -2.83 -24.79 -3.26
N VAL A 341 -2.82 -23.66 -2.56
CA VAL A 341 -1.64 -23.09 -1.90
C VAL A 341 -1.75 -23.26 -0.38
N ASP A 342 -0.64 -23.19 0.32
CA ASP A 342 -0.59 -23.15 1.79
C ASP A 342 -1.01 -21.79 2.31
N VAL A 343 -0.49 -20.74 1.68
CA VAL A 343 -0.72 -19.34 2.05
C VAL A 343 -1.03 -18.54 0.79
N GLN A 344 -2.03 -17.67 0.88
CA GLN A 344 -2.33 -16.70 -0.18
C GLN A 344 -2.07 -15.29 0.32
N LEU A 345 -1.36 -14.50 -0.48
CA LEU A 345 -0.94 -13.15 -0.18
C LEU A 345 -1.57 -12.20 -1.19
N VAL A 346 -2.08 -11.07 -0.71
CA VAL A 346 -2.69 -10.04 -1.57
C VAL A 346 -2.09 -8.68 -1.20
N VAL A 347 -1.41 -8.06 -2.15
CA VAL A 347 -0.99 -6.66 -2.03
C VAL A 347 -1.98 -5.81 -2.83
N SER A 348 -2.67 -4.87 -2.19
CA SER A 348 -3.74 -4.12 -2.85
C SER A 348 -3.82 -2.65 -2.45
N ALA A 349 -4.68 -1.92 -3.14
CA ALA A 349 -5.23 -0.64 -2.73
C ALA A 349 -6.71 -0.60 -3.11
N GLY A 350 -7.59 -0.56 -2.12
CA GLY A 350 -9.04 -0.51 -2.28
C GLY A 350 -9.72 -1.88 -2.42
N MET A 351 -9.06 -2.97 -2.01
CA MET A 351 -9.61 -4.32 -2.09
C MET A 351 -9.51 -5.08 -0.78
N ASN A 352 -10.47 -5.98 -0.55
CA ASN A 352 -10.47 -6.91 0.58
C ASN A 352 -10.34 -8.36 0.10
N ILE A 353 -10.05 -9.28 1.03
CA ILE A 353 -9.89 -10.71 0.74
C ILE A 353 -11.17 -11.29 0.10
N ALA A 354 -12.36 -10.84 0.53
CA ALA A 354 -13.63 -11.32 -0.03
C ALA A 354 -13.90 -10.85 -1.49
N SER A 355 -13.04 -10.01 -2.07
CA SER A 355 -13.21 -9.46 -3.43
C SER A 355 -12.81 -10.45 -4.53
N GLY A 356 -12.01 -11.46 -4.19
CA GLY A 356 -11.49 -12.48 -5.10
C GLY A 356 -11.58 -13.89 -4.54
N PRO A 357 -11.40 -14.93 -5.38
CA PRO A 357 -11.40 -16.30 -4.90
C PRO A 357 -10.19 -16.56 -3.99
N VAL A 358 -10.43 -17.42 -3.00
CA VAL A 358 -9.40 -17.94 -2.12
C VAL A 358 -9.13 -19.40 -2.46
N CYS A 359 -7.85 -19.73 -2.68
CA CYS A 359 -7.40 -21.07 -3.09
C CYS A 359 -6.36 -21.65 -2.15
N THR A 360 -6.41 -21.29 -0.87
CA THR A 360 -5.66 -22.00 0.17
C THR A 360 -6.30 -23.34 0.52
N ARG A 361 -5.52 -24.25 1.12
CA ARG A 361 -6.05 -25.47 1.76
C ARG A 361 -7.12 -25.16 2.81
N PRO A 362 -8.03 -26.08 3.15
CA PRO A 362 -8.93 -25.92 4.29
C PRO A 362 -8.15 -25.54 5.56
N GLY A 363 -8.49 -24.41 6.17
CA GLY A 363 -7.79 -23.82 7.32
C GLY A 363 -6.53 -22.99 6.99
N GLY A 364 -6.10 -22.95 5.72
CA GLY A 364 -4.93 -22.19 5.30
C GLY A 364 -5.16 -20.67 5.31
N PRO A 365 -4.15 -19.88 5.73
CA PRO A 365 -4.31 -18.43 5.93
C PRO A 365 -4.18 -17.61 4.65
N ILE A 366 -4.87 -16.48 4.64
CA ILE A 366 -4.83 -15.46 3.59
C ILE A 366 -4.48 -14.13 4.25
N PHE A 367 -3.48 -13.44 3.71
CA PHE A 367 -2.99 -12.18 4.24
C PHE A 367 -3.12 -11.08 3.19
N LEU A 368 -3.54 -9.89 3.61
CA LEU A 368 -3.70 -8.75 2.74
C LEU A 368 -3.16 -7.47 3.39
N ALA A 369 -2.41 -6.68 2.61
CA ALA A 369 -2.03 -5.31 2.94
C ALA A 369 -2.58 -4.37 1.87
N ASP A 370 -3.39 -3.40 2.30
CA ASP A 370 -4.12 -2.48 1.45
C ASP A 370 -3.65 -1.03 1.62
N GLY A 371 -3.50 -0.33 0.49
CA GLY A 371 -3.06 1.05 0.42
C GLY A 371 -4.02 2.09 1.01
N PHE A 372 -5.20 1.69 1.49
CA PHE A 372 -6.03 2.50 2.37
C PHE A 372 -5.74 2.27 3.86
N ALA A 373 -4.48 1.99 4.21
CA ALA A 373 -4.05 1.77 5.59
C ALA A 373 -4.87 0.68 6.28
N ARG A 374 -4.88 -0.51 5.66
CA ARG A 374 -5.60 -1.67 6.18
C ARG A 374 -4.80 -2.93 5.98
N THR A 375 -4.85 -3.81 6.98
CA THR A 375 -4.37 -5.18 6.87
C THR A 375 -5.53 -6.11 7.17
N GLU A 376 -5.61 -7.23 6.45
CA GLU A 376 -6.62 -8.26 6.67
C GLU A 376 -5.97 -9.64 6.78
N VAL A 377 -6.53 -10.48 7.64
CA VAL A 377 -6.24 -11.91 7.72
C VAL A 377 -7.53 -12.69 7.64
N SER A 378 -7.56 -13.76 6.85
CA SER A 378 -8.66 -14.73 6.91
C SER A 378 -8.12 -16.16 6.87
N LEU A 379 -8.96 -17.12 7.24
CA LEU A 379 -8.69 -18.55 7.12
C LEU A 379 -9.74 -19.18 6.20
N ASN A 380 -9.32 -20.03 5.28
CA ASN A 380 -10.25 -20.80 4.44
C ASN A 380 -10.81 -22.02 5.20
N LEU A 381 -11.47 -21.80 6.34
CA LEU A 381 -11.84 -22.86 7.30
C LEU A 381 -12.56 -24.06 6.65
N PHE A 382 -13.42 -23.80 5.66
CA PHE A 382 -14.25 -24.83 5.03
C PHE A 382 -13.73 -25.30 3.66
N GLY A 383 -12.61 -24.79 3.18
CA GLY A 383 -12.10 -25.10 1.84
C GLY A 383 -12.95 -24.55 0.69
N ARG A 384 -13.93 -23.68 0.98
CA ARG A 384 -14.89 -23.14 0.01
C ARG A 384 -14.54 -21.74 -0.49
N GLY A 385 -13.32 -21.27 -0.24
CA GLY A 385 -12.81 -19.96 -0.65
C GLY A 385 -12.98 -19.61 -2.14
N ARG A 386 -13.05 -20.61 -3.03
CA ARG A 386 -13.30 -20.40 -4.47
C ARG A 386 -14.77 -20.17 -4.81
N ALA A 387 -15.70 -20.55 -3.93
CA ALA A 387 -17.13 -20.37 -4.16
C ALA A 387 -17.54 -18.93 -3.83
N ALA A 388 -18.22 -18.28 -4.77
CA ALA A 388 -18.83 -16.98 -4.55
C ALA A 388 -20.31 -17.12 -4.18
N ALA A 389 -20.74 -16.34 -3.19
CA ALA A 389 -22.15 -16.09 -2.90
C ALA A 389 -22.56 -14.72 -3.45
N ARG A 390 -23.83 -14.57 -3.81
CA ARG A 390 -24.41 -13.26 -4.10
C ARG A 390 -24.87 -12.61 -2.80
N THR A 391 -24.43 -11.40 -2.56
CA THR A 391 -24.93 -10.54 -1.48
C THR A 391 -26.35 -10.03 -1.81
N PRO A 392 -27.09 -9.51 -0.82
CA PRO A 392 -28.38 -8.84 -1.07
C PRO A 392 -28.30 -7.72 -2.11
N ALA A 393 -27.16 -7.04 -2.22
CA ALA A 393 -26.90 -6.02 -3.24
C ALA A 393 -26.42 -6.58 -4.60
N HIS A 394 -26.60 -7.88 -4.84
CA HIS A 394 -26.19 -8.58 -6.06
C HIS A 394 -24.68 -8.57 -6.37
N ALA A 395 -23.84 -8.07 -5.45
CA ALA A 395 -22.40 -8.18 -5.58
C ALA A 395 -21.96 -9.62 -5.31
N HIS A 396 -21.01 -10.12 -6.09
CA HIS A 396 -20.35 -11.39 -5.86
C HIS A 396 -19.28 -11.24 -4.76
N ARG A 397 -19.39 -12.04 -3.70
CA ARG A 397 -18.40 -12.13 -2.62
C ARG A 397 -17.97 -13.57 -2.46
N PHE A 398 -16.68 -13.79 -2.30
CA PHE A 398 -16.16 -15.13 -2.08
C PHE A 398 -16.30 -15.54 -0.61
N ASN A 399 -16.53 -16.83 -0.38
CA ASN A 399 -16.68 -17.41 0.94
C ASN A 399 -15.32 -17.47 1.64
N VAL A 400 -14.88 -16.32 2.13
CA VAL A 400 -13.79 -16.24 3.10
C VAL A 400 -14.36 -16.61 4.47
N GLY A 401 -13.53 -17.22 5.33
CA GLY A 401 -13.95 -17.54 6.68
C GLY A 401 -14.12 -16.27 7.53
N ILE A 402 -13.78 -16.35 8.80
CA ILE A 402 -13.70 -15.14 9.64
C ILE A 402 -12.60 -14.24 9.06
N ASP A 403 -12.94 -12.98 8.82
CA ASP A 403 -12.05 -11.94 8.30
C ASP A 403 -11.61 -11.04 9.48
N TYR A 404 -10.31 -10.82 9.60
CA TYR A 404 -9.67 -10.06 10.66
C TYR A 404 -9.02 -8.83 10.03
N GLY A 405 -9.80 -7.76 9.89
CA GLY A 405 -9.33 -6.50 9.35
C GLY A 405 -8.92 -5.53 10.45
N ALA A 406 -7.68 -5.08 10.49
CA ALA A 406 -7.31 -3.93 11.29
C ALA A 406 -7.50 -2.67 10.44
N ASP A 407 -8.74 -2.19 10.32
CA ASP A 407 -9.04 -0.92 9.67
C ASP A 407 -9.03 0.22 10.71
N VAL A 408 -8.83 1.45 10.29
CA VAL A 408 -8.85 2.65 11.14
C VAL A 408 -10.10 3.46 10.87
N MET A 409 -10.35 3.74 9.59
CA MET A 409 -11.40 4.62 9.13
C MET A 409 -12.67 3.85 8.82
N VAL A 410 -12.58 2.64 8.25
CA VAL A 410 -13.73 1.74 8.15
C VAL A 410 -14.00 1.11 9.51
N SER A 411 -13.00 0.80 10.34
CA SER A 411 -13.33 0.38 11.72
C SER A 411 -14.03 1.50 12.45
N MET A 412 -13.59 2.76 12.35
CA MET A 412 -14.31 3.88 12.97
C MET A 412 -15.67 4.17 12.32
N GLN A 413 -15.82 4.09 11.00
CA GLN A 413 -17.12 4.29 10.32
C GLN A 413 -18.08 3.13 10.56
N GLN A 414 -17.60 1.90 10.52
CA GLN A 414 -18.35 0.69 10.84
C GLN A 414 -18.68 0.67 12.32
N TRP A 415 -17.75 1.05 13.21
CA TRP A 415 -17.99 1.19 14.63
C TRP A 415 -18.97 2.33 14.94
N ILE A 416 -18.88 3.49 14.30
CA ILE A 416 -19.89 4.57 14.42
C ILE A 416 -21.24 4.05 13.94
N ALA A 417 -21.29 3.37 12.80
CA ALA A 417 -22.52 2.80 12.25
C ALA A 417 -23.12 1.73 13.17
N ASP A 418 -22.29 0.84 13.72
CA ASP A 418 -22.67 -0.26 14.61
C ASP A 418 -23.06 0.27 16.00
N THR A 419 -22.36 1.28 16.51
CA THR A 419 -22.66 1.95 17.78
C THR A 419 -23.96 2.74 17.68
N ILE A 420 -24.16 3.51 16.60
CA ILE A 420 -25.44 4.16 16.31
C ILE A 420 -26.53 3.09 16.20
N TYR A 421 -26.33 2.03 15.42
CA TYR A 421 -27.30 0.94 15.28
C TYR A 421 -27.65 0.27 16.62
N ASN A 422 -26.68 -0.01 17.49
CA ASN A 422 -26.92 -0.61 18.80
C ASN A 422 -27.70 0.33 19.74
N ILE A 423 -27.48 1.64 19.63
CA ILE A 423 -28.16 2.66 20.46
C ILE A 423 -29.56 2.97 19.91
N THR A 424 -29.72 3.05 18.58
CA THR A 424 -30.91 3.63 17.94
C THR A 424 -31.73 2.64 17.12
N GLY A 425 -31.25 1.42 16.91
CA GLY A 425 -31.83 0.44 15.99
C GLY A 425 -31.80 0.84 14.51
N THR A 426 -31.12 1.95 14.16
CA THR A 426 -31.14 2.56 12.82
C THR A 426 -29.73 2.66 12.25
N GLY A 427 -29.50 2.08 11.06
CA GLY A 427 -28.19 2.10 10.41
C GLY A 427 -27.85 3.46 9.79
N PHE A 428 -26.58 3.87 9.83
CA PHE A 428 -26.07 5.12 9.27
C PHE A 428 -24.79 4.87 8.44
N GLY A 429 -24.66 5.51 7.26
CA GLY A 429 -23.47 5.46 6.39
C GLY A 429 -23.64 4.69 5.07
N THR A 430 -22.64 4.76 4.18
CA THR A 430 -22.64 4.07 2.86
C THR A 430 -22.47 2.55 2.95
N ARG A 431 -22.35 1.99 4.17
CA ARG A 431 -22.39 0.56 4.46
C ARG A 431 -23.52 0.31 5.47
N PHE A 432 -24.67 -0.13 4.97
CA PHE A 432 -25.78 -0.58 5.80
C PHE A 432 -25.37 -1.81 6.62
N PRO A 433 -25.84 -1.95 7.87
CA PRO A 433 -25.93 -3.26 8.53
C PRO A 433 -26.71 -4.19 7.59
N GLY A 434 -26.08 -5.29 7.14
CA GLY A 434 -26.66 -6.20 6.14
C GLY A 434 -26.15 -6.07 4.70
N LEU A 435 -25.34 -5.04 4.37
CA LEU A 435 -24.52 -5.03 3.14
C LEU A 435 -23.24 -5.84 3.37
N ALA A 436 -23.43 -7.15 3.40
CA ALA A 436 -22.46 -8.19 3.73
C ALA A 436 -21.04 -7.98 3.14
N THR A 437 -20.11 -7.47 3.96
CA THR A 437 -19.09 -8.39 4.47
C THR A 437 -19.82 -9.33 5.41
N LEU A 438 -19.78 -10.64 5.15
CA LEU A 438 -20.32 -11.65 6.05
C LEU A 438 -19.92 -11.31 7.50
N PRO A 439 -20.74 -11.66 8.51
CA PRO A 439 -20.51 -11.31 9.91
C PRO A 439 -19.23 -11.97 10.43
N GLY A 440 -18.10 -11.36 10.12
CA GLY A 440 -16.89 -11.34 10.89
C GLY A 440 -16.75 -9.88 11.25
N GLY A 441 -17.26 -9.50 12.43
CA GLY A 441 -16.76 -8.29 13.04
C GLY A 441 -15.23 -8.39 13.02
N SER A 442 -14.56 -7.28 12.74
CA SER A 442 -13.16 -7.13 13.16
C SER A 442 -13.16 -7.39 14.66
N PHE A 443 -12.94 -8.63 15.04
CA PHE A 443 -12.78 -9.01 16.40
C PHE A 443 -11.47 -8.38 16.85
N SER A 444 -11.61 -7.31 17.65
CA SER A 444 -10.51 -6.72 18.38
C SER A 444 -9.81 -7.81 19.21
N ALA A 445 -8.52 -7.60 19.44
CA ALA A 445 -7.60 -8.53 20.08
C ALA A 445 -8.25 -9.46 21.12
N GLY A 446 -8.12 -10.78 20.92
CA GLY A 446 -8.39 -11.80 21.94
C GLY A 446 -9.67 -12.63 21.78
N SER A 447 -10.73 -12.14 21.13
CA SER A 447 -12.00 -12.91 21.06
C SER A 447 -11.99 -14.07 20.06
N THR A 448 -10.96 -14.17 19.22
CA THR A 448 -10.83 -15.19 18.16
C THR A 448 -9.83 -16.28 18.53
N GLY A 449 -9.10 -16.09 19.64
CA GLY A 449 -7.99 -16.94 20.04
C GLY A 449 -6.72 -16.77 19.19
N ILE A 450 -6.72 -15.90 18.17
CA ILE A 450 -5.54 -15.62 17.36
C ILE A 450 -4.71 -14.51 18.03
N PRO A 451 -3.42 -14.73 18.31
CA PRO A 451 -2.56 -13.67 18.80
C PRO A 451 -2.49 -12.52 17.79
N PHE A 452 -2.75 -11.31 18.28
CA PHE A 452 -2.71 -10.09 17.49
C PHE A 452 -2.06 -8.97 18.30
N LYS A 453 -1.13 -8.26 17.66
CA LYS A 453 -0.51 -7.08 18.25
C LYS A 453 -0.29 -6.03 17.18
N GLN A 454 -0.54 -4.78 17.55
CA GLN A 454 -0.15 -3.63 16.77
C GLN A 454 1.01 -2.92 17.45
N ILE A 455 1.98 -2.48 16.65
CA ILE A 455 3.08 -1.64 17.10
C ILE A 455 3.20 -0.42 16.19
N PRO A 456 3.72 0.73 16.68
CA PRO A 456 4.03 1.88 15.82
C PRO A 456 5.04 1.50 14.73
N ALA A 457 4.69 1.71 13.46
CA ALA A 457 5.59 1.41 12.35
C ALA A 457 6.75 2.41 12.25
N LEU A 458 6.58 3.65 12.72
CA LEU A 458 7.56 4.74 12.53
C LEU A 458 7.80 5.55 13.82
N GLY A 459 7.41 4.99 14.98
CA GLY A 459 7.57 5.64 16.28
C GLY A 459 6.83 6.97 16.42
N ASP A 460 7.31 7.80 17.35
CA ASP A 460 6.60 9.02 17.76
C ASP A 460 6.71 10.15 16.71
N ASN A 461 7.80 10.18 15.96
CA ASN A 461 8.04 11.18 14.90
C ASN A 461 7.44 10.80 13.54
N TRP A 462 6.55 9.80 13.49
CA TRP A 462 5.99 9.29 12.23
C TRP A 462 5.39 10.36 11.33
N LYS A 463 4.88 11.47 11.89
CA LYS A 463 4.29 12.58 11.12
C LYS A 463 5.32 13.23 10.23
N ASP A 464 6.42 13.71 10.84
CA ASP A 464 7.55 14.32 10.14
C ASP A 464 8.14 13.34 9.11
N GLN A 465 8.07 12.05 9.45
CA GLN A 465 8.56 11.02 8.57
C GLN A 465 7.76 10.83 7.29
N LEU A 466 6.43 10.98 7.37
CA LEU A 466 5.50 10.78 6.27
C LEU A 466 5.12 12.08 5.55
N GLU A 467 5.28 13.23 6.20
CA GLU A 467 4.89 14.53 5.66
C GLU A 467 5.60 14.79 4.34
N GLY A 468 4.81 15.05 3.29
CA GLY A 468 5.35 15.19 1.94
C GLY A 468 5.83 13.88 1.31
N PHE A 469 5.35 12.71 1.75
CA PHE A 469 5.60 11.42 1.11
C PHE A 469 4.39 10.48 1.07
N TYR A 470 3.59 10.49 2.14
CA TYR A 470 2.38 9.70 2.28
C TYR A 470 1.27 10.51 2.96
N LEU A 471 0.07 9.94 2.92
CA LEU A 471 -1.15 10.58 3.38
C LEU A 471 -1.20 10.68 4.90
N THR A 472 -0.96 11.89 5.42
CA THR A 472 -1.10 12.19 6.85
C THR A 472 -2.46 12.78 7.25
N GLY A 473 -3.19 13.37 6.30
CA GLY A 473 -4.48 14.04 6.54
C GLY A 473 -5.53 13.11 7.14
N ASN A 474 -5.65 11.89 6.61
CA ASN A 474 -6.57 10.88 7.13
C ASN A 474 -6.32 10.52 8.61
N TYR A 475 -5.06 10.46 9.05
CA TYR A 475 -4.76 10.23 10.46
C TYR A 475 -5.14 11.44 11.34
N ARG A 476 -5.00 12.67 10.82
CA ARG A 476 -5.47 13.89 11.53
C ARG A 476 -7.00 13.91 11.64
N GLU A 477 -7.69 13.50 10.59
CA GLU A 477 -9.15 13.36 10.60
C GLU A 477 -9.62 12.27 11.55
N ALA A 478 -8.96 11.10 11.58
CA ALA A 478 -9.21 10.06 12.56
C ALA A 478 -9.04 10.59 14.00
N GLN A 479 -7.94 11.32 14.28
CA GLN A 479 -7.71 11.99 15.58
C GLN A 479 -8.82 12.99 15.92
N ARG A 480 -9.31 13.75 14.94
CA ARG A 480 -10.38 14.72 15.15
C ARG A 480 -11.70 14.02 15.48
N MET A 481 -12.08 13.02 14.70
CA MET A 481 -13.29 12.24 14.90
C MET A 481 -13.28 11.51 16.25
N GLN A 482 -12.14 10.93 16.65
CA GLN A 482 -11.93 10.34 17.97
C GLN A 482 -12.27 11.31 19.10
N ARG A 483 -11.64 12.50 19.10
CA ARG A 483 -11.86 13.50 20.16
C ARG A 483 -13.30 13.98 20.20
N SER A 484 -13.94 14.16 19.04
CA SER A 484 -15.35 14.51 18.95
C SER A 484 -16.24 13.45 19.56
N LEU A 485 -15.90 12.19 19.33
CA LEU A 485 -16.61 11.04 19.86
C LEU A 485 -16.42 10.90 21.37
N GLU A 486 -15.19 10.88 21.87
CA GLU A 486 -14.87 10.83 23.31
C GLU A 486 -15.63 11.92 24.07
N LYS A 487 -15.66 13.14 23.52
CA LYS A 487 -16.44 14.25 24.10
C LYS A 487 -17.95 13.97 24.11
N ALA A 488 -18.50 13.38 23.05
CA ALA A 488 -19.92 13.02 23.00
C ALA A 488 -20.25 11.91 24.00
N MET A 489 -19.34 10.95 24.16
CA MET A 489 -19.49 9.85 25.11
C MET A 489 -19.42 10.31 26.54
N HIS A 490 -18.41 11.07 26.93
CA HIS A 490 -18.34 11.67 28.27
C HIS A 490 -19.59 12.50 28.60
N LYS A 491 -20.17 13.17 27.61
CA LYS A 491 -21.44 13.87 27.80
C LYS A 491 -22.60 12.91 28.09
N LEU A 492 -22.70 11.78 27.39
CA LEU A 492 -23.71 10.74 27.65
C LEU A 492 -23.50 10.09 29.03
N GLU A 493 -22.26 9.72 29.36
CA GLU A 493 -21.91 9.13 30.66
C GLU A 493 -22.28 10.06 31.82
N SER A 494 -21.96 11.36 31.67
CA SER A 494 -22.28 12.37 32.70
C SER A 494 -23.79 12.60 32.89
N LYS A 495 -24.60 12.33 31.87
CA LYS A 495 -26.04 12.60 31.88
C LYS A 495 -26.84 11.38 32.34
N ASP A 496 -26.47 10.21 31.84
CA ASP A 496 -27.27 9.00 31.93
C ASP A 496 -26.63 7.94 32.87
N GLY A 497 -25.47 8.24 33.47
CA GLY A 497 -24.78 7.34 34.40
C GLY A 497 -24.26 6.05 33.75
N LEU A 498 -24.11 6.06 32.42
CA LEU A 498 -23.61 4.93 31.65
C LEU A 498 -22.07 4.95 31.67
N ASP A 499 -21.43 3.78 31.67
CA ASP A 499 -19.99 3.61 31.46
C ASP A 499 -19.79 3.05 30.05
N ILE A 500 -19.67 3.96 29.07
CA ILE A 500 -19.63 3.61 27.65
C ILE A 500 -18.21 3.82 27.08
N SER A 501 -17.43 4.72 27.67
CA SER A 501 -16.07 5.09 27.25
C SER A 501 -15.09 3.93 27.36
N SER A 502 -15.22 3.10 28.40
CA SER A 502 -14.41 1.88 28.57
C SER A 502 -14.60 0.84 27.45
N ALA A 503 -15.72 0.90 26.72
CA ALA A 503 -16.02 -0.01 25.62
C ALA A 503 -15.50 0.49 24.26
N VAL A 504 -14.93 1.70 24.18
CA VAL A 504 -14.51 2.29 22.91
C VAL A 504 -13.07 2.02 22.61
N LEU A 505 -12.85 1.42 21.46
CA LEU A 505 -11.53 1.24 20.90
C LEU A 505 -11.00 2.60 20.45
N GLU A 506 -9.82 2.97 20.93
CA GLU A 506 -9.12 4.13 20.39
C GLU A 506 -8.86 3.89 18.89
N PRO A 507 -9.37 4.75 17.99
CA PRO A 507 -9.03 4.64 16.58
C PRO A 507 -7.54 4.81 16.39
N LYS A 508 -7.00 4.18 15.36
CA LYS A 508 -5.57 4.32 15.07
C LYS A 508 -5.29 5.74 14.60
N ILE A 509 -4.29 6.35 15.21
CA ILE A 509 -3.92 7.72 14.89
C ILE A 509 -2.52 7.84 14.30
N PHE A 510 -1.91 6.70 13.97
CA PHE A 510 -0.57 6.58 13.40
C PHE A 510 -0.45 5.31 12.53
N PRO A 511 0.56 5.24 11.63
CA PRO A 511 0.87 4.04 10.86
C PRO A 511 1.35 2.90 11.77
N THR A 512 0.82 1.70 11.57
CA THR A 512 1.15 0.53 12.41
C THR A 512 1.79 -0.60 11.61
N MET A 513 2.54 -1.43 12.31
CA MET A 513 2.80 -2.80 11.90
C MET A 513 1.87 -3.73 12.67
N ASP A 514 1.01 -4.41 11.93
CA ASP A 514 -0.03 -5.29 12.46
C ASP A 514 0.50 -6.74 12.40
N ILE A 515 0.75 -7.33 13.57
CA ILE A 515 1.37 -8.65 13.75
C ILE A 515 0.30 -9.66 14.14
N TYR A 516 0.09 -10.66 13.29
CA TYR A 516 -0.93 -11.70 13.45
C TYR A 516 -0.30 -13.10 13.50
N GLY A 517 -0.84 -13.95 14.37
CA GLY A 517 -0.43 -15.34 14.50
C GLY A 517 0.71 -15.54 15.52
N PRO A 518 1.39 -16.70 15.49
CA PRO A 518 1.55 -17.59 14.35
C PRO A 518 0.30 -18.42 14.00
N PHE A 519 0.19 -18.79 12.73
CA PHE A 519 -0.83 -19.67 12.17
C PHE A 519 -0.21 -21.00 11.78
N LYS A 520 -0.71 -22.11 12.31
CA LYS A 520 -0.29 -23.44 11.86
C LYS A 520 -0.76 -23.66 10.42
N VAL A 521 0.12 -24.15 9.56
CA VAL A 521 -0.23 -24.45 8.17
C VAL A 521 -0.70 -25.91 8.08
N PRO A 522 -1.89 -26.18 7.56
CA PRO A 522 -2.41 -27.54 7.43
C PRO A 522 -1.51 -28.44 6.56
N GLY A 523 -1.04 -29.56 7.13
CA GLY A 523 -0.27 -30.57 6.41
C GLY A 523 1.23 -30.27 6.24
N SER A 524 1.76 -29.31 7.00
CA SER A 524 3.19 -28.97 7.02
C SER A 524 4.03 -29.76 8.03
#